data_AF-A0A535RV09-F1
#
_entry.id   AF-A0A535RV09-F1
#
_cell.length_a   1.000
_cell.length_b   1.000
_cell.length_c   1.000
_cell.angle_alpha   90.00
_cell.angle_beta   90.00
_cell.angle_gamma   90.00
#
_symmetry.space_group_name_H-M   'P 1'
#
loop_
_entity.id
_entity.type
_entity.pdbx_description
1 polymer ?
#
loop_
_entity_poly.entity_id
_entity_poly.type
_entity_poly.pdbx_seq_one_letter_code
_entity_poly.pdbx_strand_id
1 'polypeptide(L)' 'MEQPPMYQQAPVYQQPPMYQPPAPQAPAPSGGVTAEKMEQLKQLGQLHESGILTDAEFDAEKQKILNSY' A
#
# COMPACT_ATOMS: atom_id res chain seq x y z
N MET A 1 -62.42 28.34 37.08
CA MET A 1 -61.21 27.58 37.49
C MET A 1 -61.06 26.44 36.51
N GLU A 2 -60.62 26.80 35.32
CA GLU A 2 -60.30 25.89 34.23
C GLU A 2 -58.98 25.17 34.56
N GLN A 3 -58.99 23.83 34.46
CA GLN A 3 -57.78 23.01 34.57
C GLN A 3 -56.93 23.19 33.30
N PRO A 4 -55.60 23.42 33.41
CA PRO A 4 -54.76 23.56 32.23
C PRO A 4 -54.55 22.20 31.53
N PRO A 5 -54.48 22.17 30.19
CA PRO A 5 -54.24 20.93 29.45
C PRO A 5 -52.81 20.43 29.69
N MET A 6 -52.70 19.16 30.09
CA MET A 6 -51.46 18.41 30.14
C MET A 6 -50.87 18.26 28.74
N TYR A 7 -49.72 18.89 28.52
CA TYR A 7 -48.96 18.78 27.26
C TYR A 7 -48.47 17.35 27.06
N GLN A 8 -48.86 16.75 25.94
CA GLN A 8 -48.33 15.46 25.47
C GLN A 8 -46.87 15.61 25.05
N GLN A 9 -45.99 14.86 25.73
CA GLN A 9 -44.57 14.71 25.38
C GLN A 9 -44.47 13.89 24.07
N ALA A 10 -43.87 14.47 23.03
CA ALA A 10 -43.60 13.77 21.78
C ALA A 10 -42.32 12.90 21.90
N PRO A 11 -42.31 11.66 21.36
CA PRO A 11 -41.13 10.82 21.41
C PRO A 11 -40.04 11.33 20.45
N VAL A 12 -38.84 11.56 21.00
CA VAL A 12 -37.64 11.91 20.24
C VAL A 12 -37.10 10.64 19.58
N TYR A 13 -37.25 10.54 18.26
CA TYR A 13 -36.67 9.46 17.47
C TYR A 13 -35.14 9.64 17.37
N GLN A 14 -34.40 8.71 17.96
CA GLN A 14 -32.94 8.61 17.80
C GLN A 14 -32.64 7.91 16.46
N GLN A 15 -31.91 8.59 15.59
CA GLN A 15 -31.50 8.03 14.29
C GLN A 15 -30.40 6.97 14.49
N PRO A 16 -30.43 5.86 13.73
CA PRO A 16 -29.42 4.81 13.83
C PRO A 16 -28.07 5.28 13.26
N PRO A 17 -26.94 4.82 13.82
CA PRO A 17 -25.61 5.12 13.29
C PRO A 17 -25.43 4.50 11.91
N MET A 18 -25.15 5.34 10.91
CA MET A 18 -24.76 4.93 9.57
C MET A 18 -23.37 4.29 9.62
N TYR A 19 -23.30 2.99 9.34
CA TYR A 19 -22.04 2.28 9.11
C TYR A 19 -21.43 2.76 7.79
N GLN A 20 -20.25 3.38 7.86
CA GLN A 20 -19.45 3.67 6.68
C GLN A 20 -18.75 2.37 6.21
N PRO A 21 -18.87 1.99 4.93
CA PRO A 21 -18.15 0.82 4.42
C PRO A 21 -16.64 1.08 4.44
N PRO A 22 -15.82 0.03 4.68
CA PRO A 22 -14.37 0.15 4.63
C PRO A 22 -13.91 0.57 3.23
N ALA A 23 -12.98 1.53 3.18
CA ALA A 23 -12.41 2.01 1.93
C ALA A 23 -11.66 0.87 1.20
N PRO A 24 -11.76 0.78 -0.14
CA PRO A 24 -11.02 -0.20 -0.91
C PRO A 24 -9.52 0.01 -0.72
N GLN A 25 -8.83 -1.05 -0.32
CA GLN A 25 -7.37 -1.07 -0.24
C GLN A 25 -6.79 -0.91 -1.64
N ALA A 26 -5.89 0.06 -1.81
CA ALA A 26 -5.20 0.27 -3.07
C ALA A 26 -4.35 -0.96 -3.41
N PRO A 27 -4.30 -1.38 -4.69
CA PRO A 27 -3.48 -2.52 -5.10
C PRO A 27 -2.01 -2.24 -4.77
N ALA A 28 -1.36 -3.21 -4.11
CA ALA A 28 0.08 -3.19 -3.89
C ALA A 28 0.80 -3.13 -5.26
N PRO A 29 1.93 -2.40 -5.37
CA PRO A 29 2.65 -2.29 -6.64
C PRO A 29 3.00 -3.68 -7.16
N SER A 30 2.50 -3.95 -8.36
CA SER A 30 2.65 -5.21 -9.10
C SER A 30 4.12 -5.63 -9.17
N GLY A 31 4.40 -6.92 -8.92
CA GLY A 31 5.73 -7.54 -8.92
C GLY A 31 6.45 -7.52 -10.26
N GLY A 32 6.83 -6.33 -10.73
CA GLY A 32 7.76 -6.10 -11.83
C GLY A 32 9.15 -5.74 -11.32
N VAL A 33 10.10 -5.60 -12.24
CA VAL A 33 11.40 -4.97 -11.95
C VAL A 33 11.11 -3.54 -11.46
N THR A 34 11.33 -3.30 -10.17
CA THR A 34 11.14 -1.97 -9.58
C THR A 34 12.21 -1.02 -10.09
N ALA A 35 11.98 0.29 -9.97
CA ALA A 35 13.01 1.29 -10.27
C ALA A 35 14.30 1.02 -9.46
N GLU A 36 14.17 0.58 -8.20
CA GLU A 36 15.29 0.11 -7.38
C GLU A 36 16.05 -1.05 -8.02
N LYS A 37 15.37 -2.10 -8.49
CA LYS A 37 16.04 -3.23 -9.16
C LYS A 37 16.79 -2.78 -10.42
N MET A 38 16.23 -1.85 -11.20
CA MET A 38 16.94 -1.27 -12.36
C MET A 38 18.19 -0.51 -11.93
N GLU A 39 18.13 0.26 -10.85
CA GLU A 39 19.27 1.01 -10.33
C GLU A 39 20.38 0.07 -9.84
N GLN A 40 20.00 -1.00 -9.12
CA GLN A 40 20.94 -2.04 -8.66
C GLN A 40 21.62 -2.75 -9.83
N LEU A 41 20.87 -3.12 -10.88
CA LEU A 41 21.43 -3.75 -12.09
C LEU A 41 22.43 -2.83 -12.80
N LYS A 42 22.18 -1.52 -12.83
CA LYS A 42 23.11 -0.52 -13.38
C LYS A 42 24.38 -0.42 -12.56
N GLN A 43 24.28 -0.35 -11.23
CA GLN A 43 25.45 -0.34 -10.34
C GLN A 43 26.29 -1.60 -10.51
N LEU A 44 25.63 -2.76 -10.63
CA LEU A 44 26.29 -4.04 -10.86
C LEU A 44 27.10 -4.05 -12.18
N GLY A 45 26.52 -3.49 -13.25
CA GLY A 45 27.22 -3.32 -14.53
C GLY A 45 28.47 -2.46 -14.42
N GLN A 46 28.39 -1.32 -13.72
CA GLN A 46 29.55 -0.44 -13.52
C GLN A 46 30.68 -1.12 -12.73
N LEU A 47 30.34 -1.96 -11.75
CA LEU A 47 31.32 -2.71 -10.95
C LEU A 47 32.01 -3.79 -11.79
N HIS A 48 31.28 -4.47 -12.67
CA HIS A 48 31.83 -5.45 -13.62
C HIS A 48 32.72 -4.79 -14.66
N GLU A 49 32.29 -3.68 -15.27
CA GLU A 49 33.12 -2.90 -16.21
C GLU A 49 34.39 -2.34 -15.56
N SER A 50 34.34 -2.04 -14.26
CA SER A 50 35.50 -1.61 -13.48
C SER A 50 36.45 -2.75 -13.09
N GLY A 51 36.10 -4.01 -13.41
CA GLY A 51 36.87 -5.20 -13.06
C GLY A 51 36.84 -5.56 -11.58
N ILE A 52 35.93 -4.95 -10.80
CA ILE A 52 35.74 -5.25 -9.37
C ILE A 52 35.02 -6.59 -9.22
N LEU A 53 34.09 -6.89 -10.13
CA LEU A 53 33.38 -8.16 -10.20
C LEU A 53 33.88 -8.99 -11.38
N THR A 54 34.00 -10.29 -11.16
CA THR A 54 34.20 -11.25 -12.25
C THR A 54 32.88 -11.50 -13.00
N ASP A 55 32.94 -12.01 -14.23
CA ASP A 55 31.73 -12.36 -15.00
C ASP A 55 30.81 -13.33 -14.25
N ALA A 56 31.39 -14.27 -13.51
CA ALA A 56 30.63 -15.24 -12.71
C ALA A 56 29.88 -14.58 -11.55
N GLU A 57 30.51 -13.62 -10.88
CA GLU A 57 29.87 -12.87 -9.79
C GLU A 57 28.81 -11.89 -10.30
N PHE A 58 29.07 -11.26 -11.44
CA PHE A 58 28.10 -10.40 -12.11
C PHE A 58 26.81 -11.15 -12.45
N ASP A 59 26.92 -12.35 -13.05
CA ASP A 59 25.72 -13.10 -13.44
C ASP A 59 24.94 -13.60 -12.20
N ALA A 60 25.64 -14.05 -11.15
CA ALA A 60 25.03 -14.48 -9.90
C ALA A 60 24.22 -13.37 -9.21
N GLU A 61 24.78 -12.16 -9.07
CA GLU A 61 24.06 -11.04 -8.44
C GLU A 61 22.95 -10.48 -9.34
N LYS A 62 23.15 -10.45 -10.67
CA LYS A 62 22.10 -10.07 -11.62
C LYS A 62 20.88 -10.98 -11.48
N GLN A 63 21.09 -12.30 -11.41
CA GLN A 63 20.02 -13.26 -11.17
C GLN A 63 19.32 -13.01 -9.83
N LYS A 64 20.07 -12.76 -8.75
CA LYS A 64 19.51 -12.50 -7.42
C LYS A 64 18.67 -11.22 -7.36
N ILE A 65 19.08 -10.14 -8.03
CA ILE A 65 18.32 -8.88 -8.11
C ILE A 65 17.00 -9.10 -8.87
N LEU A 66 17.05 -9.84 -9.98
CA LEU A 66 15.87 -10.17 -10.77
C LEU A 66 14.91 -11.10 -10.01
N ASN A 67 15.46 -12.07 -9.28
CA ASN A 67 14.71 -13.16 -8.64
C ASN A 67 14.38 -12.92 -7.15
N SER A 68 14.78 -11.79 -6.58
CA SER A 68 14.30 -11.34 -5.26
C SER A 68 12.81 -11.00 -5.38
N TYR A 69 11.96 -11.98 -5.06
CA TYR A 69 10.50 -11.93 -5.06
C TYR A 69 9.99 -12.15 -3.64
#